data_AF-A0A7X7Q4T5-F1
#
_entry.id   AF-A0A7X7Q4T5-F1
#
_cell.length_a   1.000
_cell.length_b   1.000
_cell.length_c   1.000
_cell.angle_alpha   90.00
_cell.angle_beta   90.00
_cell.angle_gamma   90.00
#
_symmetry.space_group_name_H-M   'P 1'
#
loop_
_entity.id
_entity.type
_entity.pdbx_description
1 polymer ?
#
loop_
_entity_poly.entity_id
_entity_poly.type
_entity_poly.pdbx_seq_one_letter_code
_entity_poly.pdbx_strand_id
1 'polypeptide(L)'
;MKKKNLTAAAVVFIFFAGYYVISNNFSGHSRVNVSEVQSITINSLFFEADNNPEEISDFIRIYNSAKILRKDYDTTPSYLIEIKLKNGKRIGIQGTTQGFHYVNDGEKSYKISSAGMTNYLRNITK
;
A
#
# COMPACT_ATOMS: atom_id res chain seq x y z
N MET A 1 -31.46 1.18 -38.74
CA MET A 1 -30.38 1.91 -38.04
C MET A 1 -30.37 1.73 -36.52
N LYS A 2 -31.51 1.52 -35.82
CA LYS A 2 -31.55 1.42 -34.34
C LYS A 2 -30.77 0.23 -33.72
N LYS A 3 -30.72 -0.94 -34.38
CA LYS A 3 -30.06 -2.14 -33.84
C LYS A 3 -28.52 -2.08 -33.82
N LYS A 4 -27.90 -1.44 -34.83
CA LYS A 4 -26.43 -1.34 -34.94
C LYS A 4 -25.81 -0.44 -33.85
N ASN A 5 -26.54 0.60 -33.45
CA ASN A 5 -26.11 1.52 -32.40
C ASN A 5 -26.20 0.89 -31.01
N LEU A 6 -27.15 -0.03 -30.80
CA LEU A 6 -27.30 -0.76 -29.53
C LEU A 6 -26.13 -1.74 -29.30
N THR A 7 -25.71 -2.45 -30.35
CA THR A 7 -24.54 -3.34 -30.30
C THR A 7 -23.25 -2.56 -30.08
N ALA A 8 -23.06 -1.40 -30.71
CA ALA A 8 -21.88 -0.58 -30.50
C ALA A 8 -21.80 -0.05 -29.05
N ALA A 9 -22.92 0.40 -28.48
CA ALA A 9 -22.99 0.87 -27.10
C ALA A 9 -22.70 -0.25 -26.08
N ALA A 10 -23.20 -1.46 -26.32
CA ALA A 10 -22.94 -2.62 -25.46
C ALA A 10 -21.45 -3.02 -25.44
N VAL A 11 -20.77 -3.00 -26.60
CA VAL A 11 -19.33 -3.30 -26.70
C VAL A 11 -18.50 -2.27 -25.95
N VAL A 12 -18.83 -0.97 -26.09
CA VAL A 12 -18.15 0.11 -25.36
C VAL A 12 -18.35 -0.07 -23.85
N PHE A 13 -19.56 -0.39 -23.40
CA PHE A 13 -19.85 -0.60 -21.99
C PHE A 13 -19.08 -1.79 -21.40
N ILE A 14 -18.94 -2.90 -22.14
CA ILE A 14 -18.15 -4.06 -21.73
C ILE A 14 -16.66 -3.70 -21.65
N PHE A 15 -16.13 -2.89 -22.58
CA PHE A 15 -14.75 -2.41 -22.52
C PHE A 15 -14.50 -1.53 -21.28
N PHE A 16 -15.41 -0.61 -20.97
CA PHE A 16 -15.28 0.24 -19.78
C PHE A 16 -15.46 -0.55 -18.47
N ALA A 17 -16.42 -1.46 -18.41
CA ALA A 17 -16.62 -2.34 -17.26
C ALA A 17 -15.41 -3.27 -17.06
N GLY A 18 -14.88 -3.85 -18.13
CA GLY A 18 -13.67 -4.65 -18.11
C GLY A 18 -12.45 -3.84 -17.63
N TYR A 19 -12.25 -2.64 -18.17
CA TYR A 19 -11.18 -1.74 -17.72
C TYR A 19 -11.34 -1.33 -16.24
N TYR A 20 -12.56 -1.07 -15.79
CA TYR A 20 -12.86 -0.72 -14.40
C TYR A 20 -12.55 -1.89 -13.45
N VAL A 21 -12.98 -3.10 -13.78
CA VAL A 21 -12.68 -4.32 -12.99
C VAL A 21 -11.18 -4.63 -12.99
N ILE A 22 -10.51 -4.49 -14.13
CA ILE A 22 -9.06 -4.71 -14.25
C ILE A 22 -8.30 -3.67 -13.42
N SER A 23 -8.61 -2.38 -13.55
CA SER A 23 -7.92 -1.31 -12.83
C SER A 23 -8.11 -1.40 -11.30
N ASN A 24 -9.31 -1.76 -10.83
CA ASN A 24 -9.60 -1.92 -9.41
C ASN A 24 -8.91 -3.16 -8.80
N ASN A 25 -8.69 -4.22 -9.60
CA ASN A 25 -7.88 -5.37 -9.19
C ASN A 25 -6.36 -5.14 -9.34
N PHE A 26 -5.93 -4.25 -10.25
CA PHE A 26 -4.51 -4.01 -10.52
C PHE A 26 -3.83 -3.03 -9.56
N SER A 27 -4.57 -2.18 -8.83
CA SER A 27 -4.00 -1.47 -7.68
C SER A 27 -4.05 -2.34 -6.43
N GLY A 28 -3.53 -3.57 -6.50
CA GLY A 28 -3.48 -4.49 -5.37
C GLY A 28 -2.69 -3.99 -4.14
N HIS A 29 -2.10 -2.78 -4.18
CA HIS A 29 -1.49 -2.08 -3.06
C HIS A 29 -2.44 -1.05 -2.49
N SER A 30 -2.84 -1.24 -1.24
CA SER A 30 -3.73 -0.33 -0.52
C SER A 30 -2.95 0.93 -0.10
N ARG A 31 -3.14 2.00 -0.88
CA ARG A 31 -2.56 3.31 -0.60
C ARG A 31 -3.29 3.99 0.57
N VAL A 32 -2.54 4.81 1.31
CA VAL A 32 -3.03 5.50 2.51
C VAL A 32 -2.95 7.00 2.30
N ASN A 33 -4.01 7.74 2.65
CA ASN A 33 -3.93 9.18 2.72
C ASN A 33 -3.25 9.61 4.02
N VAL A 34 -2.24 10.48 3.95
CA VAL A 34 -1.50 11.00 5.10
C VAL A 34 -2.43 11.60 6.16
N SER A 35 -3.49 12.31 5.73
CA SER A 35 -4.42 12.96 6.66
C SER A 35 -5.28 11.98 7.47
N GLU A 36 -5.39 10.72 7.03
CA GLU A 36 -6.14 9.66 7.69
C GLU A 36 -5.28 8.87 8.69
N VAL A 37 -3.96 9.09 8.71
CA VAL A 37 -3.06 8.43 9.64
C VAL A 37 -3.23 9.03 11.03
N GLN A 38 -3.36 8.15 12.02
CA GLN A 38 -3.35 8.49 13.44
C GLN A 38 -1.92 8.35 14.00
N SER A 39 -1.28 7.21 13.73
CA SER A 39 0.08 6.94 14.18
C SER A 39 0.78 5.90 13.32
N ILE A 40 2.10 5.89 13.38
CA ILE A 40 2.96 4.84 12.83
C ILE A 40 3.84 4.30 13.96
N THR A 41 3.86 2.99 14.13
CA THR A 41 4.79 2.30 15.04
C THR A 41 5.79 1.52 14.22
N ILE A 42 7.08 1.65 14.50
CA ILE A 42 8.16 0.89 13.87
C ILE A 42 8.99 0.24 14.98
N ASN A 43 8.84 -1.07 15.16
CA ASN A 43 9.34 -1.80 16.33
C ASN A 43 8.86 -1.14 17.63
N SER A 44 9.76 -0.50 18.37
CA SER A 44 9.47 0.25 19.61
C SER A 44 9.33 1.76 19.40
N LEU A 45 9.59 2.27 18.19
CA LEU A 45 9.46 3.70 17.88
C LEU A 45 8.00 4.02 17.56
N PHE A 46 7.48 5.07 18.18
CA PHE A 46 6.09 5.50 18.00
C PHE A 46 6.05 6.95 17.51
N PHE A 47 5.36 7.15 16.39
CA PHE A 47 5.15 8.46 15.77
C PHE A 47 3.66 8.75 15.74
N GLU A 48 3.23 9.79 16.45
CA GLU A 48 1.86 10.31 16.41
C GLU A 48 1.75 11.43 15.38
N ALA A 49 0.67 11.45 14.60
CA ALA A 49 0.50 12.36 13.48
C ALA A 49 0.52 13.85 13.85
N ASP A 50 -0.03 14.21 15.00
CA ASP A 50 -0.08 15.60 15.45
C ASP A 50 1.28 16.11 15.92
N ASN A 51 2.14 15.20 16.38
CA ASN A 51 3.47 15.53 16.92
C ASN A 51 4.60 15.34 15.90
N ASN A 52 4.40 14.50 14.88
CA ASN A 52 5.45 14.09 13.93
C ASN A 52 4.94 14.14 12.47
N PRO A 53 4.40 15.28 12.00
CA PRO A 53 3.76 15.36 10.68
C PRO A 53 4.71 15.06 9.52
N GLU A 54 5.99 15.42 9.65
CA GLU A 54 7.02 15.18 8.62
C GLU A 54 7.36 13.70 8.51
N GLU A 55 7.73 13.02 9.61
CA GLU A 55 7.96 11.57 9.64
C GLU A 55 6.79 10.76 9.06
N ILE A 56 5.56 11.11 9.45
CA ILE A 56 4.36 10.43 8.95
C ILE A 56 4.20 10.64 7.45
N SER A 57 4.30 11.89 6.98
CA SER A 57 4.18 12.22 5.56
C SER A 57 5.23 11.50 4.72
N ASP A 58 6.48 11.50 5.20
CA ASP A 58 7.61 10.87 4.52
C ASP A 58 7.45 9.35 4.44
N PHE A 59 7.13 8.70 5.55
CA PHE A 59 6.92 7.24 5.54
C PHE A 59 5.76 6.85 4.63
N ILE A 60 4.63 7.56 4.68
CA ILE A 60 3.45 7.25 3.85
C ILE A 60 3.74 7.50 2.38
N ARG A 61 4.49 8.56 2.02
CA ARG A 61 4.94 8.80 0.65
C ARG A 61 5.77 7.62 0.14
N ILE A 62 6.73 7.16 0.94
CA ILE A 62 7.58 6.01 0.61
C ILE A 62 6.74 4.73 0.45
N TYR A 63 5.84 4.45 1.40
CA TYR A 63 4.93 3.30 1.36
C TYR A 63 4.04 3.32 0.12
N ASN A 64 3.40 4.45 -0.20
CA ASN A 64 2.50 4.58 -1.35
C ASN A 64 3.21 4.46 -2.71
N SER A 65 4.52 4.74 -2.75
CA SER A 65 5.35 4.57 -3.94
C SER A 65 5.77 3.12 -4.21
N ALA A 66 5.59 2.23 -3.23
CA ALA A 66 5.97 0.83 -3.35
C ALA A 66 5.17 0.10 -4.44
N LYS A 67 5.82 -0.84 -5.12
CA LYS A 67 5.21 -1.64 -6.19
C LYS A 67 4.82 -3.01 -5.67
N ILE A 68 3.67 -3.54 -6.08
CA ILE A 68 3.29 -4.92 -5.75
C ILE A 68 4.32 -5.88 -6.34
N LEU A 69 4.73 -6.86 -5.54
CA LEU A 69 5.65 -7.90 -5.94
C LEU A 69 4.92 -9.24 -5.97
N ARG A 70 4.95 -9.93 -7.12
CA ARG A 70 4.35 -11.28 -7.29
C ARG A 70 5.34 -12.42 -7.12
N LYS A 71 6.53 -12.16 -6.58
CA LYS A 71 7.59 -13.17 -6.47
C LYS A 71 7.48 -13.97 -5.17
N ASP A 72 7.78 -15.26 -5.25
CA ASP A 72 7.70 -16.21 -4.13
C ASP A 72 8.98 -16.26 -3.27
N TYR A 73 9.79 -15.21 -3.28
CA TYR A 73 10.94 -15.13 -2.37
C TYR A 73 10.46 -14.80 -0.97
N ASP A 74 10.85 -15.62 -0.01
CA ASP A 74 10.60 -15.36 1.40
C ASP A 74 11.88 -15.11 2.19
N THR A 75 11.78 -14.22 3.17
CA THR A 75 12.85 -13.93 4.11
C THR A 75 12.26 -13.65 5.49
N THR A 76 13.07 -13.84 6.53
CA THR A 76 12.73 -13.40 7.88
C THR A 76 12.63 -11.87 7.92
N PRO A 77 11.51 -11.30 8.36
CA PRO A 77 11.38 -9.86 8.56
C PRO A 77 12.32 -9.36 9.66
N SER A 78 12.76 -8.11 9.53
CA SER A 78 13.62 -7.43 10.51
C SER A 78 12.92 -6.29 11.24
N TYR A 79 11.78 -5.84 10.71
CA TYR A 79 11.01 -4.72 11.25
C TYR A 79 9.53 -5.09 11.32
N LEU A 80 8.87 -4.71 12.41
CA LEU A 80 7.42 -4.75 12.54
C LEU A 80 6.90 -3.32 12.50
N ILE A 81 6.05 -3.03 11.53
CA ILE A 81 5.50 -1.70 11.34
C ILE A 81 3.97 -1.79 11.40
N GLU A 82 3.35 -0.87 12.11
CA GLU A 82 1.90 -0.71 12.16
C GLU A 82 1.54 0.73 11.77
N ILE A 83 0.73 0.88 10.72
CA ILE A 83 0.07 2.15 10.40
C ILE A 83 -1.34 2.08 10.99
N LYS A 84 -1.65 2.94 11.97
CA LYS A 84 -2.98 3.06 12.54
C LYS A 84 -3.70 4.24 11.91
N LEU A 85 -4.91 4.01 11.39
CA LEU A 85 -5.75 5.04 10.79
C LEU A 85 -6.74 5.60 11.81
N LYS A 86 -7.20 6.83 11.59
CA LYS A 86 -8.19 7.52 12.45
C LYS A 86 -9.52 6.79 12.57
N ASN A 87 -9.88 5.99 11.56
CA ASN A 87 -11.08 5.14 11.58
C ASN A 87 -10.90 3.82 12.36
N GLY A 88 -9.73 3.59 12.98
CA GLY A 88 -9.42 2.38 13.74
C GLY A 88 -8.84 1.23 12.91
N LYS A 89 -8.86 1.32 11.57
CA LYS A 89 -8.20 0.34 10.68
C LYS A 89 -6.69 0.35 10.90
N ARG A 90 -6.06 -0.82 10.78
CA ARG A 90 -4.62 -1.01 10.95
C ARG A 90 -4.03 -1.70 9.74
N ILE A 91 -2.86 -1.24 9.32
CA ILE A 91 -2.08 -1.86 8.25
C ILE A 91 -0.78 -2.35 8.88
N GLY A 92 -0.61 -3.66 8.92
CA GLY A 92 0.60 -4.30 9.40
C GLY A 92 1.58 -4.50 8.27
N ILE A 93 2.85 -4.15 8.49
CA ILE A 93 3.91 -4.35 7.50
C ILE A 93 5.07 -5.05 8.19
N GLN A 94 5.48 -6.19 7.63
CA GLN A 94 6.71 -6.87 8.01
C GLN A 94 7.82 -6.39 7.08
N GLY A 95 8.67 -5.51 7.59
CA GLY A 95 9.75 -4.90 6.83
C GLY A 95 10.97 -5.83 6.75
N THR A 96 11.54 -5.98 5.55
CA THR A 96 12.78 -6.74 5.35
C THR A 96 13.94 -5.82 4.99
N THR A 97 15.15 -6.35 5.04
CA THR A 97 16.38 -5.66 4.60
C THR A 97 16.70 -5.89 3.12
N GLN A 98 15.89 -6.67 2.40
CA GLN A 98 16.17 -7.16 1.04
C GLN A 98 15.36 -6.46 -0.07
N GLY A 99 14.76 -5.29 0.21
CA GLY A 99 14.06 -4.50 -0.82
C GLY A 99 12.61 -4.92 -1.10
N PHE A 100 12.06 -5.87 -0.33
CA PHE A 100 10.65 -6.22 -0.35
C PHE A 100 10.07 -6.32 1.06
N HIS A 101 8.75 -6.18 1.18
CA HIS A 101 8.05 -6.11 2.46
C HIS A 101 6.70 -6.81 2.34
N TYR A 102 6.23 -7.40 3.44
CA TYR A 102 4.91 -8.04 3.48
C TYR A 102 3.92 -7.07 4.08
N VAL A 103 2.78 -6.88 3.45
CA VAL A 103 1.71 -6.00 3.90
C VAL A 103 0.48 -6.83 4.19
N ASN A 104 -0.16 -6.55 5.31
CA ASN A 104 -1.52 -6.97 5.63
C ASN A 104 -2.35 -5.72 5.91
N ASP A 105 -3.31 -5.43 5.05
CA ASP A 105 -4.17 -4.25 5.17
C ASP A 105 -5.50 -4.55 5.89
N GLY A 106 -5.65 -5.73 6.48
CA GLY A 106 -6.85 -6.21 7.14
C GLY A 106 -7.82 -6.97 6.22
N GLU A 107 -7.71 -6.79 4.89
CA GLU A 107 -8.54 -7.49 3.90
C GLU A 107 -7.74 -8.55 3.13
N LYS A 108 -6.48 -8.23 2.81
CA LYS A 108 -5.58 -9.08 2.05
C LYS A 108 -4.15 -8.96 2.56
N SER A 109 -3.39 -10.02 2.31
CA SER A 109 -1.94 -10.03 2.52
C SER A 109 -1.23 -10.10 1.17
N TYR A 110 -0.21 -9.27 0.98
CA TYR A 110 0.53 -9.19 -0.28
C TYR A 110 1.95 -8.68 -0.06
N LYS A 111 2.80 -8.81 -1.08
CA LYS A 111 4.19 -8.32 -1.04
C LYS A 111 4.30 -7.01 -1.82
N ILE A 112 5.15 -6.12 -1.33
CA ILE A 112 5.56 -4.90 -2.03
C ILE A 112 7.08 -4.87 -2.16
N SER A 113 7.59 -4.24 -3.20
CA SER A 113 9.01 -3.91 -3.35
C SER A 113 9.21 -2.41 -3.19
N SER A 114 10.12 -2.04 -2.29
CA SER A 114 10.48 -0.65 -2.01
C SER A 114 11.89 -0.54 -1.44
N ALA A 115 12.83 -0.10 -2.28
CA ALA A 115 14.17 0.27 -1.80
C ALA A 115 14.10 1.47 -0.83
N GLY A 116 13.15 2.39 -1.05
CA GLY A 116 12.92 3.53 -0.17
C GLY A 116 12.55 3.11 1.25
N MET A 117 11.62 2.15 1.41
CA MET A 117 11.27 1.63 2.74
C MET A 117 12.46 0.93 3.39
N THR A 118 13.18 0.10 2.64
CA THR A 118 14.38 -0.58 3.17
C THR A 118 15.43 0.41 3.69
N ASN A 119 15.68 1.50 2.95
CA ASN A 119 16.64 2.52 3.36
C ASN A 119 16.15 3.34 4.54
N TYR A 120 14.87 3.74 4.54
CA TYR A 120 14.25 4.47 5.65
C TYR A 120 14.34 3.67 6.96
N LEU A 121 13.95 2.39 6.93
CA LEU A 121 13.98 1.51 8.10
C LEU A 121 15.40 1.31 8.64
N ARG A 122 16.40 1.18 7.77
CA ARG A 122 17.81 1.08 8.18
C ARG A 122 18.35 2.35 8.82
N ASN A 123 17.80 3.51 8.49
CA ASN A 123 18.29 4.79 9.01
C ASN A 123 17.60 5.17 10.32
N ILE A 124 16.33 4.83 10.49
CA ILE A 124 15.56 5.19 11.69
C ILE A 124 15.89 4.34 12.92
N THR A 125 16.51 3.16 12.72
CA THR A 125 16.91 2.25 13.81
C THR A 125 18.42 2.21 14.06
N LYS A 126 19.18 3.14 13.50
CA LYS A 126 20.60 3.36 13.83
C LYS A 126 20.72 4.31 15.00
#